data_AF-A0A3B8L3P2-F1
#
_entry.id   AF-A0A3B8L3P2-F1
#
_cell.length_a   1.000
_cell.length_b   1.000
_cell.length_c   1.000
_cell.angle_alpha   90.00
_cell.angle_beta   90.00
_cell.angle_gamma   90.00
#
_symmetry.space_group_name_H-M   'P 1'
#
loop_
_entity.id
_entity.type
_entity.pdbx_description
1 polymer ?
#
loop_
_entity_poly.entity_id
_entity_poly.type
_entity_poly.pdbx_seq_one_letter_code
_entity_poly.pdbx_strand_id
1 'polypeptide(L)' 'TEARVDGGPMFKRIRPRARGMAFVVRKRQCHIHVGIDVPEAG' A
#
# COMPACT_ATOMS: atom_id res chain seq x y z
N THR A 1 -4.72 -22.38 -2.05
CA THR A 1 -3.84 -21.27 -2.43
C THR A 1 -4.69 -20.04 -2.65
N GLU A 2 -4.55 -19.02 -1.80
CA GLU A 2 -5.34 -17.79 -1.78
C GLU A 2 -4.42 -16.56 -1.80
N ALA A 3 -4.81 -15.49 -2.47
CA ALA A 3 -4.14 -14.20 -2.40
C ALA A 3 -5.15 -13.06 -2.26
N ARG A 4 -4.99 -12.22 -1.24
CA ARG A 4 -5.85 -11.04 -0.99
C ARG A 4 -5.03 -9.81 -0.60
N VAL A 5 -5.56 -8.63 -0.92
CA VAL A 5 -4.91 -7.33 -0.67
C VAL A 5 -5.84 -6.45 0.16
N ASP A 6 -5.31 -5.87 1.22
CA ASP A 6 -6.00 -4.98 2.16
C ASP A 6 -5.38 -3.57 2.18
N GLY A 7 -6.16 -2.61 2.70
CA GLY A 7 -5.71 -1.23 2.83
C GLY A 7 -4.62 -1.09 3.90
N GLY A 8 -3.54 -0.38 3.56
CA GLY A 8 -2.44 -0.06 4.47
C GLY A 8 -2.41 1.42 4.88
N PRO A 9 -1.53 1.79 5.83
CA PRO A 9 -1.42 3.16 6.31
C PRO A 9 -0.99 4.11 5.20
N MET A 10 -1.55 5.32 5.21
CA MET A 10 -1.24 6.35 4.23
C MET A 10 -0.40 7.46 4.85
N PHE A 11 0.84 7.60 4.37
CA PHE A 11 1.69 8.72 4.74
C PHE A 11 1.35 9.95 3.90
N LYS A 12 0.96 11.04 4.58
CA LYS A 12 0.69 12.34 3.96
C LYS A 12 1.91 13.24 4.12
N ARG A 13 2.35 13.88 3.03
CA ARG A 13 3.41 14.89 3.05
C ARG A 13 2.97 16.12 2.27
N ILE A 14 3.08 17.30 2.88
CA ILE A 14 2.84 18.57 2.18
C ILE A 14 4.06 18.87 1.29
N ARG A 15 3.82 19.15 0.01
CA ARG A 15 4.84 19.58 -0.94
C ARG A 15 4.53 21.03 -1.36
N PRO A 16 5.43 21.99 -1.07
CA PRO A 16 5.25 23.37 -1.50
C PRO A 16 5.33 23.49 -3.03
N ARG A 17 4.62 24.48 -3.59
CA ARG A 17 4.57 24.79 -5.03
C ARG A 17 4.53 26.29 -5.27
N ALA A 18 4.67 26.66 -6.54
CA ALA A 18 4.59 28.04 -6.99
C ALA A 18 3.25 28.69 -6.60
N ARG A 19 3.27 30.03 -6.52
CA ARG A 19 2.11 30.89 -6.24
C ARG A 19 1.45 30.66 -4.87
N GLY A 20 2.24 30.41 -3.82
CA GLY A 20 1.73 30.25 -2.45
C GLY A 20 0.88 28.99 -2.24
N MET A 21 0.93 28.03 -3.17
CA MET A 21 0.15 26.80 -3.11
C MET A 21 0.95 25.67 -2.49
N ALA A 22 0.23 24.70 -1.90
CA ALA A 22 0.81 23.44 -1.47
C ALA A 22 -0.16 22.29 -1.76
N PHE A 23 0.37 21.12 -2.14
CA PHE A 23 -0.44 19.92 -2.30
C PHE A 23 0.01 18.80 -1.38
N VAL A 24 -0.94 17.95 -1.00
CA VAL A 24 -0.66 16.77 -0.19
C VAL A 24 -0.27 15.61 -1.10
N VAL A 25 0.98 15.19 -1.03
CA VAL A 25 1.41 13.91 -1.58
C VAL A 25 0.93 12.80 -0.64
N ARG A 26 0.16 11.85 -1.20
CA ARG A 26 -0.33 10.68 -0.48
C ARG A 26 0.49 9.46 -0.88
N LYS A 27 1.38 9.00 -0.02
CA LYS A 27 2.09 7.73 -0.18
C LYS A 27 1.19 6.63 0.37
N ARG A 28 0.42 5.99 -0.52
CA ARG A 28 -0.49 4.89 -0.18
C ARG A 28 0.30 3.58 -0.07
N GLN A 29 -0.01 2.80 0.95
CA GLN A 29 0.53 1.45 1.12
C GLN A 29 -0.62 0.46 1.26
N CYS A 30 -0.33 -0.82 1.06
CA CYS A 30 -1.25 -1.94 1.22
C CYS A 30 -0.53 -3.06 1.94
N HIS A 31 -1.29 -3.98 2.57
CA HIS A 31 -0.73 -5.26 2.95
C HIS A 31 -1.18 -6.33 1.94
N ILE A 32 -0.36 -7.34 1.79
CA ILE A 32 -0.55 -8.42 0.82
C ILE A 32 -0.53 -9.70 1.62
N HIS A 33 -1.63 -10.43 1.60
CA HIS A 33 -1.76 -11.73 2.25
C HIS A 33 -1.71 -12.80 1.17
N VAL A 34 -0.77 -13.72 1.30
CA VAL A 34 -0.60 -14.86 0.38
C VAL A 34 -0.62 -16.14 1.21
N GLY A 35 -1.62 -16.98 0.97
CA GLY A 35 -1.72 -18.33 1.49
C GLY A 35 -1.30 -19.33 0.41
N ILE A 36 -0.21 -20.04 0.64
CA ILE A 36 0.21 -21.17 -0.20
C ILE A 36 -0.24 -22.47 0.45
N ASP A 37 -0.83 -23.35 -0.33
CA ASP A 37 -1.07 -24.72 0.12
C ASP A 37 0.22 -25.51 -0.02
N VAL A 38 0.52 -26.36 0.96
CA VAL A 38 1.61 -27.30 0.85
C VAL A 38 1.12 -28.42 -0.08
N PRO A 39 1.75 -28.65 -1.24
CA PRO A 39 1.45 -29.84 -2.02
C PRO A 39 1.79 -31.03 -1.14
N GLU A 40 0.86 -31.98 -0.98
CA GLU A 40 1.09 -33.21 -0.24
C GLU A 40 2.46 -33.75 -0.63
N ALA A 41 3.38 -33.78 0.33
CA ALA A 41 4.71 -34.32 0.14
C ALA A 41 4.54 -35.81 -0.14
N GLY A 42 4.55 -36.15 -1.43
CA GLY A 42 4.75 -37.52 -1.90
C GLY A 42 6.14 -38.02 -1.56
#